data_AF-J3L3Q2-F1
#
_entry.id   AF-J3L3Q2-F1
#
_cell.length_a   1.000
_cell.length_b   1.000
_cell.length_c   1.000
_cell.angle_alpha   90.00
_cell.angle_beta   90.00
_cell.angle_gamma   90.00
#
_symmetry.space_group_name_H-M   'P 1'
#
loop_
_entity.id
_entity.type
_entity.pdbx_description
1 polymer ?
#
loop_
_entity_poly.entity_id
_entity_poly.type
_entity_poly.pdbx_seq_one_letter_code
_entity_poly.pdbx_strand_id
1 'polypeptide(L)'
;MDYPAGTAATKLKIKQKEALGVAEKRGGRRGPGSVIGSSAAGCVCALLSIYNVGSAALAELWKLGFVASFCTKLSDTVSSEIGKAYGRTTYLVTTLKVVPRGTEGAISIEGTLAGILASIVLASVGYLLGQVNVSQGAVCVLASQIANFCESYIGATLQDREGFEWLTNDVVNVLNISTGGILAVLMQQLL
;
A
#
# COMPACT_ATOMS: atom_id res chain seq x y z
N MET A 1 -1.98 -0.40 -14.38
CA MET A 1 -2.45 0.99 -14.28
C MET A 1 -1.62 1.69 -13.23
N ASP A 2 -0.70 2.56 -13.63
CA ASP A 2 0.09 3.35 -12.68
C ASP A 2 -0.71 4.61 -12.32
N TYR A 3 -0.96 4.83 -11.03
CA TYR A 3 -1.66 6.02 -10.56
C TYR A 3 -0.81 7.26 -10.85
N PRO A 4 -1.37 8.35 -11.40
CA PRO A 4 -0.62 9.58 -11.68
C PRO A 4 0.10 10.11 -10.44
N ALA A 5 -0.53 10.03 -9.28
CA ALA A 5 0.05 10.43 -7.99
C ALA A 5 1.21 9.51 -7.55
N GLY A 6 1.07 8.20 -7.76
CA GLY A 6 2.14 7.23 -7.50
C GLY A 6 3.34 7.46 -8.42
N THR A 7 3.11 7.61 -9.74
CA THR A 7 4.16 7.90 -10.71
C THR A 7 4.85 9.24 -10.43
N ALA A 8 4.09 10.26 -10.04
CA ALA A 8 4.66 11.54 -9.62
C ALA A 8 5.54 11.34 -8.38
N ALA A 9 5.07 10.63 -7.36
CA ALA A 9 5.83 10.34 -6.14
C ALA A 9 7.13 9.58 -6.44
N THR A 10 7.10 8.59 -7.32
CA THR A 10 8.30 7.82 -7.71
C THR A 10 9.32 8.68 -8.46
N LYS A 11 8.87 9.62 -9.30
CA LYS A 11 9.75 10.54 -10.03
C LYS A 11 10.27 11.71 -9.19
N LEU A 12 9.68 11.99 -8.02
CA LEU A 12 10.15 13.04 -7.14
C LEU A 12 11.57 12.75 -6.64
N LYS A 13 12.48 13.71 -6.87
CA LYS A 13 13.88 13.67 -6.44
C LYS A 13 14.65 12.41 -6.87
N ILE A 14 14.35 11.90 -8.07
CA ILE A 14 14.96 10.67 -8.57
C ILE A 14 16.49 10.72 -8.59
N LYS A 15 17.10 11.86 -9.00
CA LYS A 15 18.56 12.05 -8.98
C LYS A 15 19.18 11.95 -7.57
N GLN A 16 18.45 12.39 -6.55
CA GLN A 16 18.90 12.27 -5.15
C GLN A 16 18.75 10.84 -4.64
N LYS A 17 17.66 10.16 -5.01
CA LYS A 17 17.43 8.75 -4.65
C LYS A 17 18.45 7.82 -5.32
N GLU A 18 18.81 8.11 -6.58
CA GLU A 18 19.85 7.38 -7.33
C GLU A 18 21.23 7.59 -6.69
N ALA A 19 21.57 8.83 -6.33
CA ALA A 19 22.83 9.15 -5.65
C ALA A 19 22.97 8.46 -4.28
N LEU A 20 21.84 8.19 -3.61
CA LEU A 20 21.79 7.50 -2.32
C LEU A 20 21.67 5.97 -2.46
N GLY A 21 21.58 5.43 -3.67
CA GLY A 21 21.40 3.99 -3.91
C GLY A 21 20.04 3.42 -3.48
N VAL A 22 19.10 4.30 -3.10
CA VAL A 22 17.74 3.94 -2.59
C VAL A 22 16.65 4.12 -3.65
N ALA A 23 17.02 4.51 -4.86
CA ALA A 23 16.10 4.57 -5.99
C ALA A 23 15.58 3.15 -6.32
N GLU A 24 14.30 3.06 -6.63
CA GLU A 24 13.72 1.82 -7.16
C GLU A 24 14.52 1.32 -8.39
N LYS A 25 14.84 0.03 -8.40
CA LYS A 25 15.62 -0.60 -9.47
C LYS A 25 14.92 -0.37 -10.83
N ARG A 26 15.65 0.19 -11.79
CA ARG A 26 15.22 0.66 -13.14
C ARG A 26 14.63 2.08 -13.23
N GLY A 27 15.29 3.06 -12.61
CA GLY A 27 15.01 4.48 -12.87
C GLY A 27 13.60 4.91 -12.46
N GLY A 28 13.13 4.41 -11.30
CA GLY A 28 11.82 4.79 -10.75
C GLY A 28 10.62 4.09 -11.42
N ARG A 29 10.80 2.87 -11.91
CA ARG A 29 9.70 1.98 -12.33
C ARG A 29 9.69 0.72 -11.46
N ARG A 30 8.57 0.46 -10.80
CA ARG A 30 8.30 -0.80 -10.09
C ARG A 30 8.44 -2.00 -11.03
N GLY A 31 8.93 -3.13 -10.51
CA GLY A 31 9.02 -4.38 -11.24
C GLY A 31 7.63 -4.86 -11.72
N PRO A 32 7.54 -5.59 -12.85
CA PRO A 32 6.27 -6.09 -13.37
C PRO A 32 5.54 -7.02 -12.38
N GLY A 33 6.23 -7.65 -11.43
CA GLY A 33 5.63 -8.50 -10.39
C GLY A 33 4.70 -7.73 -9.46
N SER A 34 5.11 -6.56 -8.98
CA SER A 34 4.29 -5.64 -8.18
C SER A 34 3.04 -5.16 -8.93
N VAL A 35 3.15 -4.91 -10.24
CA VAL A 35 2.00 -4.48 -11.05
C VAL A 35 1.01 -5.62 -11.26
N ILE A 36 1.50 -6.82 -11.56
CA ILE A 36 0.67 -8.01 -11.81
C ILE A 36 -0.01 -8.50 -10.53
N GLY A 37 0.71 -8.55 -9.40
CA GLY A 37 0.16 -9.05 -8.15
C GLY A 37 -0.91 -8.13 -7.53
N SER A 38 -0.71 -6.81 -7.59
CA SER A 38 -1.76 -5.87 -7.16
C SER A 38 -2.98 -5.87 -8.09
N SER A 39 -2.74 -6.06 -9.39
CA SER A 39 -3.82 -6.17 -10.37
C SER A 39 -4.54 -7.51 -10.17
N ALA A 40 -3.88 -8.58 -9.76
CA ALA A 40 -4.50 -9.88 -9.50
C ALA A 40 -5.41 -9.85 -8.26
N ALA A 41 -4.98 -9.27 -7.13
CA ALA A 41 -5.85 -9.16 -5.95
C ALA A 41 -7.09 -8.28 -6.22
N GLY A 42 -6.88 -7.13 -6.89
CA GLY A 42 -7.97 -6.26 -7.34
C GLY A 42 -8.86 -6.90 -8.40
N CYS A 43 -8.30 -7.65 -9.36
CA CYS A 43 -9.05 -8.37 -10.39
C CYS A 43 -9.79 -9.57 -9.82
N VAL A 44 -9.27 -10.29 -8.82
CA VAL A 44 -10.00 -11.38 -8.15
C VAL A 44 -11.20 -10.80 -7.41
N CYS A 45 -11.03 -9.69 -6.67
CA CYS A 45 -12.14 -9.00 -6.03
C CYS A 45 -13.16 -8.45 -7.04
N ALA A 46 -12.69 -7.86 -8.14
CA ALA A 46 -13.54 -7.32 -9.20
C ALA A 46 -14.26 -8.42 -9.99
N LEU A 47 -13.60 -9.54 -10.28
CA LEU A 47 -14.21 -10.70 -10.94
C LEU A 47 -15.27 -11.33 -10.04
N LEU A 48 -14.99 -11.51 -8.75
CA LEU A 48 -15.96 -12.04 -7.79
C LEU A 48 -17.17 -11.09 -7.60
N SER A 49 -16.94 -9.77 -7.71
CA SER A 49 -18.01 -8.76 -7.77
C SER A 49 -18.85 -8.85 -9.05
N ILE A 50 -18.20 -8.94 -10.23
CA ILE A 50 -18.86 -8.97 -11.55
C ILE A 50 -19.66 -10.26 -11.74
N TYR A 51 -19.14 -11.40 -11.28
CA TYR A 51 -19.86 -12.68 -11.34
C TYR A 51 -20.98 -12.81 -10.30
N ASN A 52 -21.21 -11.78 -9.48
CA ASN A 52 -22.29 -11.75 -8.49
C ASN A 52 -22.32 -13.01 -7.62
N VAL A 53 -21.12 -13.52 -7.29
CA VAL A 53 -20.98 -14.70 -6.43
C VAL A 53 -21.32 -14.25 -5.01
N GLY A 54 -22.60 -14.36 -4.65
CA GLY A 54 -23.13 -13.96 -3.36
C GLY A 54 -24.37 -13.05 -3.45
N SER A 55 -24.94 -12.72 -2.29
CA SER A 55 -26.06 -11.79 -2.16
C SER A 55 -25.63 -10.34 -2.42
N ALA A 56 -26.57 -9.40 -2.56
CA ALA A 56 -26.29 -7.97 -2.73
C ALA A 56 -25.35 -7.39 -1.64
N ALA A 57 -25.35 -7.99 -0.44
CA ALA A 57 -24.42 -7.65 0.63
C ALA A 57 -22.96 -8.02 0.32
N LEU A 58 -22.71 -9.12 -0.40
CA LEU A 58 -21.36 -9.48 -0.85
C LEU A 58 -20.84 -8.51 -1.91
N ALA A 59 -21.70 -8.04 -2.82
CA ALA A 59 -21.31 -7.07 -3.85
C ALA A 59 -20.77 -5.76 -3.23
N GLU A 60 -21.38 -5.28 -2.15
CA GLU A 60 -20.90 -4.11 -1.39
C GLU A 60 -19.55 -4.36 -0.70
N LEU A 61 -19.35 -5.56 -0.15
CA LEU A 61 -18.06 -5.95 0.44
C LEU A 61 -16.95 -6.06 -0.61
N TRP A 62 -17.26 -6.52 -1.83
CA TRP A 62 -16.30 -6.55 -2.92
C TRP A 62 -15.88 -5.14 -3.38
N LYS A 63 -16.83 -4.20 -3.47
CA LYS A 63 -16.54 -2.78 -3.76
C LYS A 63 -15.64 -2.18 -2.67
N LEU A 64 -15.96 -2.43 -1.40
CA LEU A 64 -15.15 -1.97 -0.27
C LEU A 64 -13.72 -2.52 -0.34
N GLY A 65 -13.58 -3.83 -0.56
CA GLY A 65 -12.28 -4.49 -0.70
C GLY A 65 -11.47 -3.95 -1.88
N PHE A 66 -12.13 -3.63 -3.00
CA PHE A 66 -11.52 -2.98 -4.16
C PHE A 66 -10.99 -1.59 -3.80
N VAL A 67 -11.83 -0.72 -3.23
CA VAL A 67 -11.43 0.65 -2.84
C VAL A 67 -10.32 0.61 -1.78
N ALA A 68 -10.41 -0.28 -0.80
CA ALA A 68 -9.40 -0.47 0.23
C ALA A 68 -8.05 -0.93 -0.35
N SER A 69 -8.06 -1.92 -1.25
CA SER A 69 -6.84 -2.41 -1.92
C SER A 69 -6.13 -1.30 -2.70
N PHE A 70 -6.91 -0.46 -3.38
CA PHE A 70 -6.42 0.71 -4.10
C PHE A 70 -5.84 1.75 -3.14
N CYS A 71 -6.50 2.00 -2.01
CA CYS A 71 -6.04 2.93 -0.96
C CYS A 71 -4.72 2.45 -0.35
N THR A 72 -4.62 1.16 -0.02
CA THR A 72 -3.39 0.53 0.50
C THR A 72 -2.24 0.69 -0.47
N LYS A 73 -2.44 0.32 -1.74
CA LYS A 73 -1.38 0.44 -2.75
C LYS A 73 -0.89 1.88 -2.91
N LEU A 74 -1.81 2.83 -2.98
CA LEU A 74 -1.44 4.24 -3.15
C LEU A 74 -0.75 4.78 -1.90
N SER A 75 -1.27 4.46 -0.71
CA SER A 75 -0.70 4.87 0.58
C SER A 75 0.72 4.33 0.75
N ASP A 76 0.96 3.05 0.49
CA ASP A 76 2.30 2.44 0.52
C ASP A 76 3.25 3.17 -0.44
N THR A 77 2.82 3.34 -1.70
CA THR A 77 3.67 3.96 -2.73
C THR A 77 4.06 5.38 -2.35
N VAL A 78 3.08 6.20 -1.93
CA VAL A 78 3.35 7.59 -1.56
C VAL A 78 4.17 7.65 -0.28
N SER A 79 3.88 6.80 0.71
CA SER A 79 4.61 6.75 1.97
C SER A 79 6.09 6.42 1.78
N SER A 80 6.38 5.35 1.05
CA SER A 80 7.75 4.91 0.78
C SER A 80 8.51 5.93 -0.08
N GLU A 81 7.89 6.50 -1.12
CA GLU A 81 8.57 7.44 -2.00
C GLU A 81 8.80 8.81 -1.38
N ILE A 82 7.86 9.31 -0.56
CA ILE A 82 8.04 10.54 0.21
C ILE A 82 9.03 10.31 1.36
N GLY A 83 8.96 9.16 2.03
CA GLY A 83 9.92 8.80 3.07
C GLY A 83 11.35 8.74 2.56
N LYS A 84 11.59 8.13 1.39
CA LYS A 84 12.91 8.14 0.73
C LYS A 84 13.35 9.55 0.32
N ALA A 85 12.44 10.38 -0.19
CA ALA A 85 12.74 11.72 -0.71
C ALA A 85 12.96 12.78 0.38
N TYR A 86 12.19 12.73 1.46
CA TYR A 86 12.07 13.79 2.46
C TYR A 86 12.26 13.34 3.91
N GLY A 87 12.20 12.03 4.21
CA GLY A 87 12.18 11.51 5.58
C GLY A 87 13.41 11.90 6.39
N ARG A 88 13.30 12.88 7.29
CA ARG A 88 14.47 13.39 8.03
C ARG A 88 15.11 12.33 8.91
N THR A 89 14.27 11.51 9.55
CA THR A 89 14.68 10.39 10.38
C THR A 89 13.80 9.18 10.06
N THR A 90 14.45 8.07 9.72
CA THR A 90 13.81 6.79 9.43
C THR A 90 14.08 5.83 10.58
N TYR A 91 13.03 5.13 11.01
CA TYR A 91 13.06 4.20 12.14
C TYR A 91 12.70 2.81 11.67
N LEU A 92 13.37 1.79 12.19
CA LEU A 92 12.95 0.41 11.96
C LEU A 92 11.73 0.11 12.83
N VAL A 93 10.64 -0.37 12.23
CA VAL A 93 9.37 -0.56 12.95
C VAL A 93 9.47 -1.55 14.12
N THR A 94 10.40 -2.50 14.06
CA THR A 94 10.59 -3.54 15.08
C THR A 94 11.39 -3.08 16.30
N THR A 95 12.44 -2.28 16.08
CA THR A 95 13.40 -1.91 17.14
C THR A 95 13.36 -0.43 17.49
N LEU A 96 12.62 0.38 16.71
CA LEU A 96 12.58 1.84 16.79
C LEU A 96 13.96 2.50 16.73
N LYS A 97 14.97 1.78 16.20
CA LYS A 97 16.30 2.32 15.97
C LYS A 97 16.31 3.15 14.70
N VAL A 98 17.11 4.21 14.72
CA VAL A 98 17.35 5.02 13.53
C VAL A 98 18.15 4.20 12.53
N VAL A 99 17.62 4.03 11.33
CA VAL A 99 18.23 3.30 10.23
C VAL A 99 18.37 4.21 9.01
N PRO A 100 19.28 3.91 8.07
CA PRO A 100 19.39 4.65 6.83
C PRO A 100 18.06 4.69 6.05
N ARG A 101 17.89 5.72 5.21
CA ARG A 101 16.73 5.80 4.32
C ARG A 101 16.76 4.62 3.35
N GLY A 102 15.59 4.09 3.01
CA GLY A 102 15.46 2.99 2.06
C GLY A 102 15.79 1.61 2.62
N THR A 103 16.07 1.49 3.93
CA THR A 103 16.10 0.19 4.61
C THR A 103 14.72 -0.47 4.57
N GLU A 104 14.68 -1.77 4.27
CA GLU A 104 13.44 -2.55 4.27
C GLU A 104 12.74 -2.50 5.63
N GLY A 105 11.44 -2.22 5.64
CA GLY A 105 10.66 -2.05 6.87
C GLY A 105 10.95 -0.78 7.68
N ALA A 106 11.70 0.17 7.12
CA ALA A 106 11.91 1.48 7.73
C ALA A 106 10.72 2.42 7.47
N ILE A 107 10.27 3.09 8.53
CA ILE A 107 9.19 4.08 8.48
C ILE A 107 9.73 5.48 8.79
N SER A 108 9.11 6.51 8.22
CA SER A 108 9.40 7.92 8.54
C SER A 108 8.10 8.65 8.80
N ILE A 109 8.15 9.72 9.60
CA ILE A 109 6.97 10.52 9.93
C ILE A 109 6.41 11.17 8.65
N GLU A 110 7.29 11.73 7.82
CA GLU A 110 6.92 12.39 6.57
C GLU A 110 6.29 11.40 5.57
N GLY A 111 6.86 10.20 5.46
CA GLY A 111 6.29 9.12 4.65
C GLY A 111 4.91 8.71 5.16
N THR A 112 4.78 8.39 6.44
CA THR A 112 3.50 7.96 7.03
C THR A 112 2.41 9.00 6.85
N LEU A 113 2.69 10.28 7.10
CA LEU A 113 1.72 11.37 6.88
C LEU A 113 1.31 11.49 5.41
N ALA A 114 2.27 11.38 4.48
CA ALA A 114 1.96 11.42 3.06
C ALA A 114 1.13 10.21 2.61
N GLY A 115 1.38 9.02 3.17
CA GLY A 115 0.58 7.82 2.96
C GLY A 115 -0.87 8.00 3.42
N ILE A 116 -1.07 8.51 4.65
CA ILE A 116 -2.41 8.82 5.19
C ILE A 116 -3.17 9.79 4.27
N LEU A 117 -2.50 10.87 3.85
CA LEU A 117 -3.12 11.85 2.94
C LEU A 117 -3.48 11.21 1.59
N ALA A 118 -2.64 10.32 1.07
CA ALA A 118 -2.89 9.64 -0.18
C ALA A 118 -4.10 8.69 -0.11
N SER A 119 -4.24 7.91 0.99
CA SER A 119 -5.42 7.07 1.18
C SER A 119 -6.69 7.88 1.40
N ILE A 120 -6.63 9.01 2.13
CA ILE A 120 -7.79 9.91 2.28
C ILE A 120 -8.24 10.46 0.92
N VAL A 121 -7.31 10.92 0.08
CA VAL A 121 -7.63 11.43 -1.26
C VAL A 121 -8.33 10.35 -2.09
N LEU A 122 -7.83 9.11 -2.06
CA LEU A 122 -8.41 8.04 -2.85
C LEU A 122 -9.75 7.55 -2.30
N ALA A 123 -9.91 7.46 -0.98
CA ALA A 123 -11.19 7.19 -0.34
C ALA A 123 -12.24 8.26 -0.67
N SER A 124 -11.82 9.54 -0.71
CA SER A 124 -12.69 10.65 -1.12
C SER A 124 -13.16 10.51 -2.57
N VAL A 125 -12.27 10.09 -3.48
CA VAL A 125 -12.64 9.77 -4.86
C VAL A 125 -13.64 8.60 -4.89
N GLY A 126 -13.40 7.54 -4.11
CA GLY A 126 -14.34 6.42 -3.97
C GLY A 126 -15.73 6.86 -3.50
N TYR A 127 -15.79 7.81 -2.56
CA TYR A 127 -17.02 8.41 -2.09
C TYR A 127 -17.74 9.23 -3.18
N LEU A 128 -17.02 10.10 -3.89
CA LEU A 128 -17.59 10.90 -4.97
C LEU A 128 -18.12 10.06 -6.14
N LEU A 129 -17.50 8.91 -6.39
CA LEU A 129 -17.93 7.93 -7.40
C LEU A 129 -19.05 7.00 -6.91
N GLY A 130 -19.55 7.19 -5.69
CA GLY A 130 -20.60 6.37 -5.09
C GLY A 130 -20.19 4.92 -4.83
N GLN A 131 -18.89 4.64 -4.73
CA GLN A 131 -18.36 3.29 -4.49
C GLN A 131 -18.33 2.94 -3.00
N VAL A 132 -18.17 3.94 -2.13
CA VAL A 132 -18.15 3.79 -0.67
C VAL A 132 -18.87 4.97 0.00
N ASN A 133 -19.46 4.77 1.17
CA ASN A 133 -19.95 5.85 2.02
C ASN A 133 -18.83 6.41 2.92
N VAL A 134 -19.12 7.46 3.71
CA VAL A 134 -18.12 8.12 4.59
C VAL A 134 -17.51 7.14 5.61
N SER A 135 -18.34 6.29 6.21
CA SER A 135 -17.88 5.28 7.19
C SER A 135 -16.96 4.24 6.52
N GLN A 136 -17.36 3.73 5.36
CA GLN A 136 -16.58 2.80 4.55
C GLN A 136 -15.26 3.43 4.08
N GLY A 137 -15.27 4.70 3.69
CA GLY A 137 -14.05 5.44 3.37
C GLY A 137 -13.08 5.54 4.55
N ALA A 138 -13.59 5.80 5.75
CA ALA A 138 -12.78 5.77 6.97
C ALA A 138 -12.20 4.37 7.25
N VAL A 139 -12.99 3.32 7.05
CA VAL A 139 -12.54 1.92 7.15
C VAL A 139 -11.43 1.62 6.13
N CYS A 140 -11.57 2.05 4.87
CA CYS A 140 -10.51 1.89 3.85
C CYS A 140 -9.20 2.57 4.27
N VAL A 141 -9.27 3.79 4.82
CA VAL A 141 -8.10 4.51 5.31
C VAL A 141 -7.46 3.76 6.47
N LEU A 142 -8.22 3.38 7.50
CA LEU A 142 -7.69 2.65 8.65
C LEU A 142 -7.07 1.30 8.26
N ALA A 143 -7.77 0.52 7.43
CA ALA A 143 -7.27 -0.76 6.93
C ALA A 143 -5.98 -0.59 6.13
N SER A 144 -5.87 0.47 5.31
CA SER A 144 -4.65 0.75 4.55
C SER A 144 -3.45 1.06 5.45
N GLN A 145 -3.64 1.79 6.55
CA GLN A 145 -2.55 2.10 7.48
C GLN A 145 -2.09 0.88 8.27
N ILE A 146 -3.02 0.02 8.69
CA ILE A 146 -2.67 -1.23 9.38
C ILE A 146 -1.92 -2.15 8.44
N ALA A 147 -2.39 -2.29 7.19
CA ALA A 147 -1.74 -3.12 6.18
C ALA A 147 -0.30 -2.65 5.89
N ASN A 148 -0.09 -1.35 5.67
CA ASN A 148 1.25 -0.79 5.44
C ASN A 148 2.19 -0.95 6.66
N PHE A 149 1.64 -0.92 7.87
CA PHE A 149 2.40 -1.22 9.08
C PHE A 149 2.79 -2.70 9.14
N CYS A 150 1.87 -3.61 8.82
CA CYS A 150 2.17 -5.04 8.72
C CYS A 150 3.23 -5.33 7.66
N GLU A 151 3.17 -4.67 6.50
CA GLU A 151 4.19 -4.74 5.47
C GLU A 151 5.56 -4.32 6.01
N SER A 152 5.63 -3.16 6.66
CA SER A 152 6.87 -2.65 7.25
C SER A 152 7.42 -3.62 8.29
N TYR A 153 6.54 -4.26 9.08
CA TYR A 153 6.94 -5.26 10.08
C TYR A 153 7.50 -6.53 9.42
N ILE A 154 6.83 -7.03 8.39
CA ILE A 154 7.30 -8.17 7.59
C ILE A 154 8.66 -7.85 6.97
N GLY A 155 8.82 -6.66 6.38
CA GLY A 155 10.10 -6.23 5.81
C GLY A 155 11.21 -6.14 6.85
N ALA A 156 10.94 -5.56 8.02
CA ALA A 156 11.94 -5.44 9.08
C ALA A 156 12.29 -6.77 9.79
N THR A 157 11.47 -7.81 9.65
CA THR A 157 11.67 -9.10 10.35
C THR A 157 12.10 -10.24 9.44
N LEU A 158 11.63 -10.25 8.19
CA LEU A 158 11.75 -11.38 7.27
C LEU A 158 12.49 -11.04 5.97
N GLN A 159 12.36 -9.84 5.42
CA GLN A 159 13.20 -9.43 4.28
C GLN A 159 14.65 -9.30 4.81
N ASP A 160 15.58 -10.07 4.23
CA ASP A 160 16.99 -10.26 4.65
C ASP A 160 17.29 -11.39 5.65
N ARG A 161 16.32 -12.25 6.00
CA ARG A 161 16.61 -13.49 6.73
C ARG A 161 16.89 -14.67 5.81
N GLU A 162 17.91 -15.45 6.16
CA GLU A 162 18.17 -16.76 5.54
C GLU A 162 16.91 -17.63 5.60
N GLY A 163 16.52 -18.21 4.46
CA GLY A 163 15.29 -19.00 4.29
C GLY A 163 14.05 -18.23 3.82
N PHE A 164 14.09 -16.89 3.81
CA PHE A 164 13.01 -16.02 3.31
C PHE A 164 13.37 -15.27 2.03
N GLU A 165 14.36 -15.74 1.26
CA GLU A 165 14.80 -15.12 0.00
C GLU A 165 13.69 -15.04 -1.07
N TRP A 166 12.67 -15.90 -0.96
CA TRP A 166 11.48 -15.89 -1.80
C TRP A 166 10.55 -14.69 -1.50
N LEU A 167 10.68 -14.08 -0.32
CA LEU A 167 9.86 -12.99 0.18
C LEU A 167 10.37 -11.66 -0.39
N THR A 168 10.31 -11.55 -1.71
CA THR A 168 10.75 -10.36 -2.44
C THR A 168 9.81 -9.16 -2.16
N ASN A 169 10.31 -7.95 -2.41
CA ASN A 169 9.52 -6.71 -2.37
C ASN A 169 8.18 -6.82 -3.11
N ASP A 170 8.17 -7.50 -4.27
CA ASP A 170 6.95 -7.70 -5.04
C ASP A 170 5.94 -8.57 -4.28
N VAL A 171 6.38 -9.66 -3.64
CA VAL A 171 5.51 -10.55 -2.85
C VAL A 171 4.94 -9.83 -1.63
N VAL A 172 5.79 -9.09 -0.91
CA VAL A 172 5.39 -8.31 0.27
C VAL A 172 4.35 -7.25 -0.08
N ASN A 173 4.51 -6.58 -1.23
CA ASN A 173 3.51 -5.65 -1.76
C ASN A 173 2.15 -6.33 -2.05
N VAL A 174 2.14 -7.55 -2.61
CA VAL A 174 0.90 -8.31 -2.83
C VAL A 174 0.22 -8.64 -1.52
N LEU A 175 0.99 -9.09 -0.52
CA LEU A 175 0.48 -9.39 0.81
C LEU A 175 -0.12 -8.14 1.45
N ASN A 176 0.58 -7.02 1.41
CA ASN A 176 0.10 -5.74 1.95
C ASN A 176 -1.28 -5.37 1.37
N ILE A 177 -1.40 -5.32 0.04
CA ILE A 177 -2.64 -4.93 -0.63
C ILE A 177 -3.79 -5.89 -0.28
N SER A 178 -3.51 -7.19 -0.26
CA SER A 178 -4.49 -8.21 0.10
C SER A 178 -4.94 -8.06 1.55
N THR A 179 -4.01 -7.82 2.48
CA THR A 179 -4.29 -7.52 3.88
C THR A 179 -5.17 -6.29 4.02
N GLY A 180 -4.90 -5.22 3.26
CA GLY A 180 -5.72 -4.01 3.25
C GLY A 180 -7.18 -4.26 2.83
N GLY A 181 -7.38 -5.02 1.74
CA GLY A 181 -8.71 -5.39 1.28
C GLY A 181 -9.47 -6.28 2.29
N ILE A 182 -8.81 -7.31 2.81
CA ILE A 182 -9.41 -8.25 3.78
C ILE A 182 -9.74 -7.53 5.09
N LEU A 183 -8.84 -6.71 5.62
CA LEU A 183 -9.08 -5.96 6.86
C LEU A 183 -10.27 -5.02 6.72
N ALA A 184 -10.42 -4.33 5.58
CA ALA A 184 -11.56 -3.45 5.37
C ALA A 184 -12.89 -4.23 5.39
N VAL A 185 -12.94 -5.39 4.74
CA VAL A 185 -14.13 -6.26 4.73
C VAL A 185 -14.44 -6.77 6.14
N LEU A 186 -13.44 -7.25 6.88
CA LEU A 186 -13.63 -7.74 8.25
C LEU A 186 -14.08 -6.63 9.21
N MET A 187 -13.49 -5.44 9.12
CA MET A 187 -13.89 -4.29 9.92
C MET A 187 -15.33 -3.87 9.64
N GLN A 188 -15.74 -3.90 8.37
CA GLN A 188 -17.10 -3.55 7.99
C GLN A 188 -18.15 -4.57 8.47
N GLN A 189 -17.77 -5.84 8.63
CA GLN A 189 -18.66 -6.87 9.19
C GLN A 189 -18.84 -6.76 10.70
N LEU A 190 -17.93 -6.07 11.40
CA LEU A 190 -17.95 -5.85 12.84
C LEU A 190 -18.68 -4.57 13.26
N LEU A 191 -19.03 -3.70 12.29
CA LEU A 191 -19.76 -2.44 12.47
C LEU A 191 -21.25 -2.61 12.14
#